data_AF-Q73L16-F1
#
_entry.id   AF-Q73L16-F1
#
_cell.length_a   1.000
_cell.length_b   1.000
_cell.length_c   1.000
_cell.angle_alpha   90.00
_cell.angle_beta   90.00
_cell.angle_gamma   90.00
#
_symmetry.space_group_name_H-M   'P 1'
#
loop_
_entity.id
_entity.type
_entity.pdbx_description
1 polymer ?
#
loop_
_entity_poly.entity_id
_entity_poly.type
_entity_poly.pdbx_seq_one_letter_code
_entity_poly.pdbx_strand_id
1 'polypeptide(L)' 'MPIVYDEDCPPLTKEQIKEFARIAKEQRKLRKKQVVAIRLSPETAEKVKALGKGYSSVLSRIIDEAFRNPELLQKCL' A
#
# COMPACT_ATOMS: atom_id res chain seq x y z
N MET A 1 2.30 -17.95 32.19
CA MET A 1 2.87 -16.81 32.94
C MET A 1 1.87 -15.66 32.91
N PRO A 2 1.64 -14.95 34.02
CA PRO A 2 0.79 -13.76 34.04
C PRO A 2 1.45 -12.60 33.26
N ILE A 3 0.63 -11.72 32.69
CA ILE A 3 1.10 -10.51 32.00
C ILE A 3 1.44 -9.47 33.08
N VAL A 4 2.72 -9.11 33.18
CA VAL A 4 3.22 -8.06 34.08
C VAL A 4 3.56 -6.86 33.22
N TYR A 5 2.94 -5.72 33.49
CA TYR A 5 3.21 -4.47 32.79
C TYR A 5 4.33 -3.73 33.51
N ASP A 6 5.24 -3.14 32.73
CA ASP A 6 6.34 -2.31 33.25
C ASP A 6 5.81 -0.91 33.61
N GLU A 7 6.47 -0.21 34.54
CA GLU A 7 6.09 1.16 34.92
C GLU A 7 6.23 2.13 33.73
N ASP A 8 7.21 1.88 32.86
CA ASP A 8 7.43 2.65 31.62
C ASP A 8 6.51 2.22 30.46
N CYS A 9 5.80 1.09 30.60
CA CYS A 9 4.90 0.56 29.59
C CYS A 9 3.57 0.08 30.19
N PRO A 10 2.76 1.03 30.72
CA PRO A 10 1.49 0.70 31.34
C PRO A 10 0.50 0.14 30.30
N PRO A 11 -0.51 -0.63 30.75
CA PRO A 11 -1.56 -1.12 29.86
C PRO A 11 -2.32 0.05 29.24
N LEU A 12 -2.56 -0.03 27.93
CA LEU A 12 -3.35 0.97 27.21
C LEU A 12 -4.76 1.07 27.81
N THR A 13 -5.22 2.30 28.04
CA THR A 13 -6.60 2.53 28.47
C THR A 13 -7.57 2.24 27.33
N LYS A 14 -8.83 1.93 27.67
CA LYS A 14 -9.88 1.68 26.67
C LYS A 14 -10.04 2.84 25.69
N GLU A 15 -9.82 4.07 26.14
CA GLU A 15 -9.88 5.28 25.32
C GLU A 15 -8.72 5.36 24.33
N GLN A 16 -7.49 5.08 24.78
CA GLN A 16 -6.32 5.02 23.91
C GLN A 16 -6.47 3.95 22.83
N ILE A 17 -6.96 2.76 23.20
CA ILE A 17 -7.24 1.67 22.25
C ILE A 17 -8.25 2.12 21.18
N LYS A 18 -9.30 2.85 21.58
CA LYS A 18 -10.31 3.38 20.66
C LYS A 18 -9.71 4.40 19.69
N GLU A 19 -8.82 5.26 20.17
CA GLU A 19 -8.13 6.25 19.34
C GLU A 19 -7.16 5.60 18.36
N PHE A 20 -6.38 4.61 18.79
CA PHE A 20 -5.54 3.82 17.88
C PHE A 20 -6.37 3.12 16.79
N ALA A 21 -7.52 2.58 17.14
CA ALA A 21 -8.43 1.98 16.17
C ALA A 21 -8.95 3.01 15.15
N ARG A 22 -9.25 4.24 15.57
CA ARG A 22 -9.65 5.34 14.69
C ARG A 22 -8.53 5.70 13.71
N ILE A 23 -7.33 5.93 14.21
CA ILE A 23 -6.14 6.26 13.40
C ILE A 23 -5.85 5.14 12.39
N ALA A 24 -5.89 3.87 12.84
CA ALA A 24 -5.66 2.73 11.95
C ALA A 24 -6.71 2.65 10.84
N LYS A 25 -7.97 2.98 11.13
CA LYS A 25 -9.06 3.02 10.13
C LYS A 25 -8.85 4.14 9.11
N GLU A 26 -8.46 5.33 9.55
CA GLU A 26 -8.16 6.47 8.66
C GLU A 26 -6.97 6.15 7.76
N GLN A 27 -5.90 5.59 8.32
CA GLN A 27 -4.75 5.18 7.53
C GLN A 27 -5.09 4.08 6.52
N ARG A 28 -5.93 3.09 6.90
CA ARG A 28 -6.42 2.09 5.93
C ARG A 28 -7.22 2.72 4.81
N LYS A 29 -8.03 3.74 5.10
CA LYS A 29 -8.79 4.49 4.09
C LYS A 29 -7.86 5.21 3.11
N LEU A 30 -6.83 5.90 3.63
CA LEU A 30 -5.82 6.58 2.80
C LEU A 30 -4.99 5.62 1.95
N ARG A 31 -4.65 4.44 2.49
CA ARG A 31 -3.87 3.41 1.78
C ARG A 31 -4.70 2.54 0.82
N LYS A 32 -6.03 2.70 0.80
CA LYS A 32 -6.88 1.87 -0.05
C LYS A 32 -6.68 2.26 -1.52
N LYS A 33 -5.84 1.50 -2.21
CA LYS A 33 -5.65 1.63 -3.66
C LYS A 33 -6.94 1.26 -4.40
N GLN A 34 -7.24 2.00 -5.46
CA GLN A 34 -8.34 1.67 -6.37
C GLN A 34 -7.89 0.57 -7.32
N VAL A 35 -8.74 -0.43 -7.55
CA VAL A 35 -8.45 -1.50 -8.51
C VAL A 35 -8.94 -1.07 -9.88
N VAL A 36 -8.02 -1.01 -10.84
CA VAL A 36 -8.31 -0.70 -12.24
C VAL A 36 -7.87 -1.88 -13.10
N ALA A 37 -8.68 -2.26 -14.08
CA ALA A 37 -8.32 -3.26 -15.08
C ALA A 37 -7.72 -2.57 -16.31
N ILE A 38 -6.51 -2.97 -16.70
CA ILE A 38 -5.76 -2.40 -17.83
C ILE A 38 -5.37 -3.55 -18.78
N ARG A 39 -5.48 -3.33 -20.09
CA ARG A 39 -4.97 -4.27 -21.10
C ARG A 39 -3.53 -3.94 -21.43
N LEU A 40 -2.68 -4.95 -21.47
CA LEU A 40 -1.26 -4.84 -21.82
C LEU A 40 -0.97 -5.66 -23.08
N SER A 41 0.09 -5.31 -23.81
CA SER A 41 0.58 -6.18 -24.88
C SER A 41 1.08 -7.52 -24.30
N PRO A 42 1.04 -8.62 -25.07
CA PRO A 42 1.51 -9.93 -24.60
C PRO A 42 2.94 -9.90 -24.08
N GLU A 43 3.86 -9.24 -24.79
CA GLU A 43 5.26 -9.08 -24.40
C GLU A 43 5.40 -8.37 -23.05
N THR A 44 4.61 -7.32 -22.82
CA THR A 44 4.64 -6.57 -21.56
C THR A 44 4.09 -7.43 -20.42
N ALA A 45 3.03 -8.19 -20.66
CA ALA A 45 2.45 -9.08 -19.67
C ALA A 45 3.44 -10.17 -19.22
N GLU A 46 4.23 -10.72 -20.14
CA GLU A 46 5.30 -11.67 -19.82
C GLU A 46 6.40 -11.03 -18.97
N LYS A 47 6.91 -9.85 -19.36
CA LYS A 47 7.92 -9.12 -18.58
C LYS A 47 7.45 -8.82 -17.16
N VAL A 48 6.18 -8.42 -17.01
CA VAL A 48 5.58 -8.15 -15.70
C VAL A 48 5.48 -9.42 -14.86
N LYS A 49 5.04 -10.54 -15.43
CA LYS A 49 4.98 -11.83 -14.72
C LYS A 49 6.36 -12.34 -14.33
N ALA A 50 7.39 -12.07 -15.14
CA ALA A 50 8.77 -12.46 -14.88
C ALA A 50 9.39 -11.77 -13.64
N LEU A 51 8.79 -10.67 -13.15
CA LEU A 51 9.19 -10.01 -11.88
C LEU A 51 8.95 -10.88 -10.63
N GLY A 52 8.25 -12.01 -10.77
CA GLY A 52 8.07 -12.99 -9.70
C GLY A 52 6.94 -12.66 -8.73
N LYS A 53 6.97 -13.27 -7.53
CA LYS A 53 5.91 -13.09 -6.53
C LYS A 53 5.82 -11.63 -6.10
N GLY A 54 4.60 -11.10 -6.12
CA GLY A 54 4.34 -9.69 -5.76
C GLY A 54 4.51 -8.70 -6.92
N TYR A 55 4.65 -9.17 -8.17
CA TYR A 55 4.73 -8.31 -9.36
C TYR A 55 3.58 -7.29 -9.45
N SER A 56 2.39 -7.62 -8.95
CA SER A 56 1.24 -6.69 -8.91
C SER A 56 1.52 -5.45 -8.06
N SER A 57 2.25 -5.60 -6.96
CA SER A 57 2.65 -4.48 -6.10
C SER A 57 3.73 -3.62 -6.77
N VAL A 58 4.65 -4.26 -7.49
CA VAL A 58 5.69 -3.58 -8.28
C VAL A 58 5.05 -2.80 -9.42
N LEU A 59 4.15 -3.43 -10.18
CA LEU A 59 3.41 -2.80 -11.27
C LEU A 59 2.62 -1.59 -10.78
N SER A 60 1.93 -1.71 -9.64
CA SER A 60 1.22 -0.58 -9.05
C SER A 60 2.14 0.60 -8.73
N ARG A 61 3.35 0.36 -8.22
CA ARG A 61 4.33 1.43 -7.97
C ARG A 61 4.87 2.04 -9.25
N ILE A 62 5.16 1.23 -10.27
CA ILE A 62 5.61 1.71 -11.57
C ILE A 62 4.57 2.65 -12.18
N ILE A 63 3.28 2.27 -12.12
CA ILE A 63 2.19 3.13 -12.60
C ILE A 63 2.11 4.41 -11.77
N ASP A 64 2.14 4.32 -10.44
CA ASP A 64 2.10 5.51 -9.56
C ASP A 64 3.26 6.49 -9.87
N GLU A 65 4.48 5.99 -10.10
CA GLU A 65 5.66 6.80 -10.46
C GLU A 65 5.60 7.33 -11.90
N ALA A 66 5.08 6.54 -12.84
CA ALA A 66 4.89 6.96 -14.22
C ALA A 66 4.01 8.22 -14.33
N PHE A 67 2.94 8.29 -13.54
CA PHE A 67 2.07 9.47 -13.47
C PHE A 67 2.71 10.67 -12.74
N ARG A 68 3.74 10.45 -11.92
CA ARG A 68 4.49 11.54 -11.26
C ARG A 68 5.60 12.09 -12.13
N ASN A 69 6.02 11.37 -13.16
CA ASN A 69 7.03 11.82 -14.11
C ASN A 69 6.36 12.54 -15.29
N PRO A 70 6.43 13.89 -15.36
CA PRO A 70 5.76 14.66 -16.40
C PRO A 70 6.29 14.36 -17.82
N GLU A 71 7.56 14.00 -17.97
CA GLU A 71 8.14 13.64 -19.27
C GLU A 71 7.60 12.32 -19.78
N LEU A 72 7.46 11.34 -18.89
CA LEU A 72 6.91 10.04 -19.25
C LEU A 72 5.42 10.16 -19.57
N LEU A 73 4.69 10.95 -18.78
CA LEU A 73 3.28 11.22 -19.01
C LEU A 73 3.05 11.89 -20.37
N GLN A 74 3.86 12.89 -20.75
CA GLN A 74 3.78 13.52 -22.07
C GLN A 74 4.01 12.56 -23.22
N LYS A 75 4.88 11.55 -23.07
CA LYS A 75 5.12 10.54 -24.12
C LYS A 75 3.97 9.56 -24.30
N CYS A 76 3.04 9.50 -23.35
CA CYS A 76 1.91 8.57 -23.35
C CYS A 76 0.56 9.24 -23.69
N LEU A 77 0.54 10.58 -23.85
CA LEU A 77 -0.62 11.39 -24.27
C LEU A 77 -0.54 11.69 -25.77
#